data_AF-A0A522D2U5-F1
#
_entry.id   AF-A0A522D2U5-F1
#
_cell.length_a   1.000
_cell.length_b   1.000
_cell.length_c   1.000
_cell.angle_alpha   90.00
_cell.angle_beta   90.00
_cell.angle_gamma   90.00
#
_symmetry.space_group_name_H-M   'P 1'
#
loop_
_entity.id
_entity.type
_entity.pdbx_description
1 polymer ?
#
loop_
_entity_poly.entity_id
_entity_poly.type
_entity_poly.pdbx_seq_one_letter_code
_entity_poly.pdbx_strand_id
1 'polypeptide(L)'
;MLVVKLNASGSVAWYTFLGGAGFETARSIQQTADGGYIVAGFEFGSNIPTLQGKTPINVFTAGSDMLVVKMNASGSVAWYTFLGGTEFEQAYSIQQTADGGYIVAGSASADITSLQGKTPVNDFAGSGDMLVIKLKNDGTM
;
A
#
# COMPACT_ATOMS: atom_id res chain seq x y z
N MET A 1 4.88 -10.46 -1.47
CA MET A 1 3.74 -10.74 -0.53
C MET A 1 2.82 -11.86 -1.04
N LEU A 2 2.19 -12.65 -0.15
CA LEU A 2 1.16 -13.65 -0.47
C LEU A 2 -0.20 -13.24 0.14
N VAL A 3 -1.27 -13.30 -0.66
CA VAL A 3 -2.65 -13.17 -0.19
C VAL A 3 -3.39 -14.45 -0.48
N VAL A 4 -4.11 -14.98 0.52
CA VAL A 4 -4.90 -16.20 0.41
C VAL A 4 -6.33 -15.92 0.85
N LYS A 5 -7.30 -16.20 -0.02
CA LYS A 5 -8.71 -16.25 0.34
C LYS A 5 -9.11 -17.69 0.58
N LEU A 6 -9.71 -17.94 1.76
CA LEU A 6 -10.34 -19.21 2.08
C LEU A 6 -11.86 -19.11 1.89
N ASN A 7 -12.50 -20.24 1.61
CA ASN A 7 -13.95 -20.38 1.70
C ASN A 7 -14.39 -20.71 3.15
N ALA A 8 -15.69 -20.85 3.38
CA ALA A 8 -16.24 -21.14 4.71
C ALA A 8 -15.79 -22.50 5.29
N SER A 9 -15.35 -23.44 4.45
CA SER A 9 -14.79 -24.73 4.89
C SER A 9 -13.28 -24.68 5.15
N GLY A 10 -12.64 -23.51 5.01
CA GLY A 10 -11.19 -23.34 5.18
C GLY A 10 -10.36 -23.78 3.97
N SER A 11 -10.99 -24.17 2.86
CA SER A 11 -10.28 -24.51 1.62
C SER A 11 -9.87 -23.24 0.87
N VAL A 12 -8.73 -23.27 0.17
CA VAL A 12 -8.27 -22.14 -0.64
C VAL A 12 -9.24 -21.90 -1.80
N ALA A 13 -9.88 -20.73 -1.80
CA ALA A 13 -10.73 -20.27 -2.90
C ALA A 13 -9.87 -19.66 -4.01
N TRP A 14 -8.91 -18.82 -3.64
CA TRP A 14 -7.85 -18.31 -4.52
C TRP A 14 -6.68 -17.81 -3.70
N TYR A 15 -5.53 -17.66 -4.34
CA TYR A 15 -4.36 -16.98 -3.78
C TYR A 15 -3.64 -16.18 -4.89
N THR A 16 -2.90 -15.16 -4.50
CA THR A 16 -2.10 -14.35 -5.43
C THR A 16 -0.82 -13.87 -4.75
N PHE A 17 0.22 -13.65 -5.55
CA PHE A 17 1.45 -13.01 -5.13
C PHE A 17 1.44 -11.55 -5.59
N LEU A 18 1.77 -10.64 -4.68
CA LEU A 18 1.86 -9.20 -4.91
C LEU A 18 3.29 -8.77 -4.58
N GLY A 19 4.05 -8.26 -5.54
CA GLY A 19 5.46 -7.94 -5.33
C GLY A 19 6.28 -7.94 -6.62
N GLY A 20 7.57 -7.66 -6.49
CA GLY A 20 8.55 -7.64 -7.56
C GLY A 20 9.79 -8.46 -7.21
N ALA A 21 10.96 -7.89 -7.49
CA ALA A 21 12.25 -8.54 -7.27
C ALA A 21 12.82 -8.28 -5.87
N GLY A 22 12.23 -7.35 -5.11
CA GLY A 22 12.67 -6.96 -3.78
C GLY A 22 12.02 -7.78 -2.69
N PHE A 23 11.99 -7.20 -1.49
CA PHE A 23 11.42 -7.84 -0.31
C PHE A 23 10.12 -7.15 0.08
N GLU A 24 8.99 -7.86 -0.04
CA GLU A 24 7.68 -7.29 0.29
C GLU A 24 7.04 -7.96 1.50
N THR A 25 6.57 -7.12 2.42
CA THR A 25 5.86 -7.55 3.62
C THR A 25 4.43 -7.04 3.61
N ALA A 26 3.46 -7.92 3.87
CA ALA A 26 2.07 -7.55 4.10
C ALA A 26 1.84 -7.36 5.59
N ARG A 27 1.27 -6.21 5.99
CA ARG A 27 0.98 -5.90 7.39
C ARG A 27 -0.51 -5.81 7.69
N SER A 28 -1.30 -5.34 6.72
CA SER A 28 -2.75 -5.19 6.89
C SER A 28 -3.48 -5.52 5.60
N ILE A 29 -4.63 -6.19 5.72
CA ILE A 29 -5.56 -6.46 4.61
C ILE A 29 -6.99 -6.25 5.09
N GLN A 30 -7.83 -5.67 4.23
CA GLN A 30 -9.25 -5.48 4.50
C GLN A 30 -10.08 -5.77 3.24
N GLN A 31 -11.24 -6.41 3.41
CA GLN A 31 -12.24 -6.49 2.35
C GLN A 31 -12.93 -5.13 2.20
N THR A 32 -13.08 -4.65 0.97
CA THR A 32 -13.66 -3.35 0.66
C THR A 32 -15.14 -3.45 0.33
N ALA A 33 -15.88 -2.34 0.44
CA ALA A 33 -17.34 -2.28 0.24
C ALA A 33 -17.80 -2.72 -1.16
N ASP A 34 -16.92 -2.62 -2.16
CA ASP A 34 -17.14 -3.13 -3.53
C ASP A 34 -16.92 -4.66 -3.66
N GLY A 35 -16.66 -5.36 -2.55
CA GLY A 35 -16.36 -6.79 -2.51
C GLY A 35 -14.90 -7.15 -2.86
N GLY A 36 -14.08 -6.17 -3.21
CA GLY A 36 -12.64 -6.32 -3.41
C GLY A 36 -11.85 -6.32 -2.11
N TYR A 37 -10.54 -6.07 -2.21
CA TYR A 37 -9.63 -6.07 -1.05
C TYR A 37 -8.58 -4.99 -1.18
N ILE A 38 -8.17 -4.41 -0.06
CA ILE A 38 -7.05 -3.48 0.01
C ILE A 38 -5.98 -4.08 0.94
N VAL A 39 -4.73 -4.08 0.49
CA VAL A 39 -3.58 -4.57 1.25
C VAL A 39 -2.58 -3.44 1.42
N ALA A 40 -2.01 -3.31 2.61
CA ALA A 40 -0.90 -2.41 2.87
C ALA A 40 0.26 -3.11 3.57
N GLY A 41 1.45 -2.62 3.27
CA GLY A 41 2.70 -3.09 3.80
C GLY A 41 3.85 -2.26 3.27
N PHE A 42 4.97 -2.88 2.96
CA PHE A 42 6.10 -2.19 2.36
C PHE A 42 6.85 -3.08 1.37
N GLU A 43 7.48 -2.43 0.41
CA GLU A 43 8.49 -2.96 -0.49
C GLU A 43 9.85 -2.47 -0.01
N PHE A 44 10.84 -3.35 0.04
CA PHE A 44 12.21 -2.99 0.36
C PHE A 44 13.12 -3.34 -0.82
N GLY A 45 13.86 -2.33 -1.29
CA GLY A 45 15.01 -2.51 -2.17
C GLY A 45 14.75 -2.56 -3.68
N SER A 46 13.51 -2.53 -4.17
CA SER A 46 13.27 -2.51 -5.62
C SER A 46 11.99 -1.80 -6.05
N ASN A 47 11.98 -1.27 -7.28
CA ASN A 47 10.75 -0.81 -7.90
C ASN A 47 9.97 -1.99 -8.51
N ILE A 48 8.64 -1.92 -8.44
CA ILE A 48 7.73 -2.82 -9.18
C ILE A 48 7.17 -2.03 -10.38
N PRO A 49 7.80 -2.10 -11.58
CA PRO A 49 7.39 -1.30 -12.72
C PRO A 49 6.01 -1.71 -13.25
N THR A 50 5.67 -2.99 -13.11
CA THR A 50 4.33 -3.51 -13.42
C THR A 50 3.90 -4.57 -12.43
N LEU A 51 2.64 -4.53 -11.99
CA LEU A 51 2.00 -5.59 -11.22
C LEU A 51 0.72 -6.03 -11.94
N GLN A 52 0.71 -7.25 -12.48
CA GLN A 52 -0.40 -7.77 -13.32
C GLN A 52 -0.81 -6.81 -14.47
N GLY A 53 0.18 -6.20 -15.13
CA GLY A 53 -0.05 -5.27 -16.24
C GLY A 53 -0.53 -3.87 -15.83
N LYS A 54 -0.62 -3.58 -14.53
CA LYS A 54 -0.83 -2.22 -14.00
C LYS A 54 0.52 -1.56 -13.76
N THR A 55 0.60 -0.24 -13.94
CA THR A 55 1.74 0.58 -13.52
C THR A 55 1.43 1.24 -12.16
N PRO A 56 2.43 1.59 -11.36
CA PRO A 56 2.20 2.21 -10.06
C PRO A 56 1.67 3.65 -10.22
N ILE A 57 0.79 4.09 -9.33
CA ILE A 57 0.30 5.48 -9.29
C ILE A 57 1.42 6.44 -8.89
N ASN A 58 2.14 6.11 -7.82
CA ASN A 58 3.41 6.74 -7.45
C ASN A 58 4.49 5.66 -7.48
N VAL A 59 5.65 5.99 -8.05
CA VAL A 59 6.78 5.06 -8.23
C VAL A 59 7.54 4.85 -6.93
N PHE A 60 8.17 3.68 -6.79
CA PHE A 60 9.11 3.42 -5.71
C PHE A 60 10.26 4.43 -5.77
N THR A 61 10.71 4.89 -4.60
CA THR A 61 11.74 5.91 -4.47
C THR A 61 13.06 5.32 -3.99
N ALA A 62 13.22 5.01 -2.70
CA ALA A 62 14.44 4.44 -2.13
C ALA A 62 14.14 3.61 -0.87
N GLY A 63 15.16 2.92 -0.34
CA GLY A 63 15.09 2.21 0.94
C GLY A 63 13.90 1.24 1.03
N SER A 64 12.84 1.66 1.72
CA SER A 64 11.54 1.02 1.64
C SER A 64 10.42 2.03 1.49
N ASP A 65 9.52 1.80 0.55
CA ASP A 65 8.28 2.56 0.44
C ASP A 65 7.11 1.72 0.96
N MET A 66 6.11 2.40 1.54
CA MET A 66 4.84 1.72 1.79
C MET A 66 4.25 1.27 0.46
N LEU A 67 3.82 0.02 0.39
CA LEU A 67 3.16 -0.53 -0.78
C LEU A 67 1.69 -0.75 -0.45
N VAL A 68 0.81 -0.10 -1.21
CA VAL A 68 -0.65 -0.26 -1.12
C VAL A 68 -1.17 -0.86 -2.42
N VAL A 69 -1.91 -1.96 -2.32
CA VAL A 69 -2.45 -2.71 -3.47
C VAL A 69 -3.95 -2.91 -3.30
N LYS A 70 -4.74 -2.38 -4.23
CA LYS A 70 -6.18 -2.68 -4.34
C LYS A 70 -6.39 -3.82 -5.32
N MET A 71 -7.19 -4.79 -4.89
CA MET A 71 -7.65 -5.91 -5.69
C MET A 71 -9.17 -5.87 -5.85
N ASN A 72 -9.65 -6.50 -6.92
CA ASN A 72 -11.07 -6.81 -7.11
C ASN A 72 -11.46 -8.09 -6.34
N ALA A 73 -12.72 -8.52 -6.45
CA ALA A 73 -13.24 -9.69 -5.74
C ALA A 73 -12.55 -11.02 -6.12
N SER A 74 -11.96 -11.11 -7.32
CA SER A 74 -11.23 -12.28 -7.81
C SER A 74 -9.73 -12.28 -7.44
N GLY A 75 -9.25 -11.26 -6.70
CA GLY A 75 -7.85 -11.13 -6.33
C GLY A 75 -6.94 -10.56 -7.43
N SER A 76 -7.52 -10.02 -8.52
CA SER A 76 -6.77 -9.32 -9.57
C SER A 76 -6.51 -7.87 -9.17
N VAL A 77 -5.33 -7.35 -9.50
CA VAL A 77 -4.92 -5.98 -9.14
C VAL A 77 -5.74 -4.95 -9.93
N ALA A 78 -6.40 -4.06 -9.20
CA ALA A 78 -7.11 -2.91 -9.75
C ALA A 78 -6.14 -1.73 -9.95
N TRP A 79 -5.41 -1.39 -8.89
CA TRP A 79 -4.36 -0.38 -8.85
C TRP A 79 -3.40 -0.67 -7.69
N TYR A 80 -2.22 -0.06 -7.73
CA TYR A 80 -1.28 -0.03 -6.62
C TYR A 80 -0.48 1.26 -6.61
N THR A 81 0.04 1.63 -5.45
CA THR A 81 0.88 2.81 -5.26
C THR A 81 1.97 2.55 -4.25
N PHE A 82 3.12 3.17 -4.46
CA PHE A 82 4.11 3.39 -3.42
C PHE A 82 3.79 4.68 -2.65
N LEU A 83 4.13 4.74 -1.37
CA LEU A 83 4.08 5.95 -0.55
C LEU A 83 5.38 5.96 0.27
N GLY A 84 6.34 6.77 -0.13
CA GLY A 84 7.64 6.81 0.52
C GLY A 84 8.57 7.85 -0.09
N GLY A 85 9.65 8.10 0.62
CA GLY A 85 10.63 9.15 0.38
C GLY A 85 12.05 8.57 0.30
N THR A 86 13.03 9.34 0.75
CA THR A 86 14.43 8.95 0.54
C THR A 86 14.92 7.82 1.47
N GLU A 87 14.11 7.39 2.44
CA GLU A 87 14.52 6.41 3.46
C GLU A 87 13.52 5.26 3.66
N PHE A 88 13.05 5.01 4.89
CA PHE A 88 12.27 3.84 5.25
C PHE A 88 10.88 4.22 5.72
N GLU A 89 9.89 3.90 4.89
CA GLU A 89 8.47 4.02 5.19
C GLU A 89 7.80 2.66 5.24
N GLN A 90 7.02 2.43 6.30
CA GLN A 90 6.32 1.16 6.51
C GLN A 90 4.86 1.37 6.87
N ALA A 91 3.94 0.83 6.07
CA ALA A 91 2.54 0.78 6.45
C ALA A 91 2.29 -0.37 7.42
N TYR A 92 1.62 -0.08 8.53
CA TYR A 92 1.22 -1.07 9.53
C TYR A 92 -0.28 -1.36 9.50
N SER A 93 -1.10 -0.39 9.12
CA SER A 93 -2.54 -0.52 9.07
C SER A 93 -3.12 0.18 7.84
N ILE A 94 -4.19 -0.39 7.30
CA ILE A 94 -5.02 0.26 6.28
C ILE A 94 -6.49 0.02 6.56
N GLN A 95 -7.30 1.07 6.39
CA GLN A 95 -8.75 1.03 6.59
C GLN A 95 -9.48 1.82 5.50
N GLN A 96 -10.53 1.25 4.93
CA GLN A 96 -11.44 1.95 4.03
C GLN A 96 -12.29 2.95 4.83
N THR A 97 -12.39 4.18 4.32
CA THR A 97 -13.19 5.25 4.91
C THR A 97 -14.61 5.28 4.33
N ALA A 98 -15.54 5.94 5.04
CA ALA A 98 -16.95 6.01 4.65
C ALA A 98 -17.20 6.72 3.30
N ASP A 99 -16.28 7.58 2.87
CA ASP A 99 -16.28 8.21 1.55
C ASP A 99 -15.69 7.32 0.44
N GLY A 100 -15.37 6.06 0.75
CA GLY A 100 -14.81 5.08 -0.17
C GLY A 100 -13.30 5.17 -0.36
N GLY A 101 -12.63 6.15 0.24
CA GLY A 101 -11.17 6.25 0.28
C GLY A 101 -10.53 5.27 1.26
N TYR A 102 -9.24 5.49 1.55
CA TYR A 102 -8.46 4.65 2.47
C TYR A 102 -7.59 5.52 3.37
N ILE A 103 -7.46 5.15 4.64
CA ILE A 103 -6.46 5.71 5.55
C ILE A 103 -5.39 4.65 5.78
N VAL A 104 -4.14 5.05 5.59
CA VAL A 104 -2.93 4.26 5.83
C VAL A 104 -2.22 4.86 7.04
N ALA A 105 -1.85 4.02 8.00
CA ALA A 105 -1.07 4.42 9.17
C ALA A 105 0.22 3.61 9.24
N GLY A 106 1.31 4.29 9.56
CA GLY A 106 2.66 3.73 9.52
C GLY A 106 3.70 4.61 10.19
N SER A 107 4.96 4.37 9.86
CA SER A 107 6.08 5.22 10.23
C SER A 107 6.88 5.65 9.01
N ALA A 108 7.53 6.79 9.10
CA ALA A 108 8.53 7.28 8.16
C ALA A 108 9.82 7.61 8.91
N SER A 109 10.98 7.37 8.29
CA SER A 109 12.28 7.81 8.82
C SER A 109 12.82 9.08 8.14
N ALA A 110 12.14 9.55 7.10
CA ALA A 110 12.43 10.82 6.44
C ALA A 110 11.14 11.54 6.00
N ASP A 111 11.30 12.81 5.60
CA ASP A 111 10.23 13.58 4.97
C ASP A 111 9.86 13.00 3.60
N ILE A 112 8.56 13.00 3.29
CA ILE A 112 8.00 12.41 2.08
C ILE A 112 7.52 13.52 1.15
N THR A 113 8.46 14.07 0.40
CA THR A 113 8.19 15.15 -0.57
C THR A 113 7.55 14.67 -1.88
N SER A 114 7.49 13.34 -2.08
CA SER A 114 7.00 12.68 -3.31
C SER A 114 5.48 12.55 -3.38
N LEU A 115 4.72 12.90 -2.33
CA LEU A 115 3.26 12.71 -2.25
C LEU A 115 2.46 13.74 -3.08
N GLN A 116 2.69 13.79 -4.39
CA GLN A 116 1.89 14.55 -5.37
C GLN A 116 1.71 16.03 -5.01
N GLY A 117 2.73 16.66 -4.42
CA GLY A 117 2.70 18.07 -4.04
C GLY A 117 1.81 18.39 -2.83
N LYS A 118 1.42 17.38 -2.04
CA LYS A 118 0.79 17.59 -0.74
C LYS A 118 1.84 17.93 0.32
N THR A 119 1.58 18.98 1.09
CA THR A 119 2.36 19.29 2.29
C THR A 119 1.75 18.56 3.49
N PRO A 120 2.57 18.01 4.40
CA PRO A 120 2.06 17.40 5.61
C PRO A 120 1.38 18.47 6.49
N VAL A 121 0.39 18.04 7.29
CA VAL A 121 -0.27 18.93 8.25
C VAL A 121 0.65 19.24 9.44
N ASN A 122 1.45 18.25 9.83
CA ASN A 122 2.54 18.38 10.80
C ASN A 122 3.83 17.93 10.11
N ASP A 123 4.85 18.79 10.10
CA ASP A 123 6.12 18.51 9.45
C ASP A 123 6.84 17.32 10.11
N PHE A 124 7.56 16.57 9.29
CA PHE A 124 8.47 15.53 9.77
C PHE A 124 9.59 16.15 10.63
N ALA A 125 9.90 15.54 11.77
CA ALA A 125 10.96 15.97 12.66
C ALA A 125 11.76 14.80 13.26
N GLY A 126 13.08 14.99 13.40
CA GLY A 126 13.96 14.01 14.03
C GLY A 126 14.32 12.84 13.11
N SER A 127 14.42 11.63 13.67
CA SER A 127 14.86 10.42 12.97
C SER A 127 13.73 9.47 12.60
N GLY A 128 12.49 9.81 12.95
CA GLY A 128 11.34 9.00 12.61
C GLY A 128 10.06 9.48 13.28
N ASP A 129 8.98 9.50 12.50
CA ASP A 129 7.67 9.97 12.92
C ASP A 129 6.58 8.98 12.54
N MET A 130 5.43 9.10 13.22
CA MET A 130 4.20 8.46 12.79
C MET A 130 3.69 9.15 11.52
N LEU A 131 3.33 8.35 10.53
CA LEU A 131 2.74 8.82 9.29
C LEU A 131 1.28 8.37 9.18
N VAL A 132 0.40 9.28 8.79
CA VAL A 132 -0.98 8.99 8.40
C VAL A 132 -1.25 9.60 7.04
N ILE A 133 -1.61 8.75 6.08
CA ILE A 133 -1.94 9.16 4.71
C ILE A 133 -3.39 8.81 4.42
N LYS A 134 -4.12 9.73 3.78
CA LYS A 134 -5.43 9.43 3.19
C LYS A 134 -5.31 9.33 1.67
N LEU A 135 -5.82 8.25 1.12
CA LEU A 135 -5.98 8.00 -0.31
C LEU A 135 -7.46 8.10 -0.70
N LYS A 136 -7.72 8.53 -1.93
CA LYS A 136 -9.01 8.35 -2.61
C LYS A 136 -9.19 6.90 -3.03
N ASN A 137 -10.41 6.56 -3.48
CA ASN A 137 -10.72 5.19 -3.91
C ASN A 137 -9.89 4.71 -5.13
N ASP A 138 -9.39 5.66 -5.93
CA ASP A 138 -8.53 5.40 -7.08
C ASP A 138 -7.03 5.30 -6.72
N GLY A 139 -6.69 5.41 -5.44
CA GLY A 139 -5.31 5.33 -4.94
C GLY A 139 -4.50 6.63 -5.03
N THR A 140 -5.11 7.74 -5.47
CA THR A 140 -4.49 9.08 -5.43
C THR A 140 -4.64 9.75 -4.06
N MET A 141 -3.88 10.82 -3.79
CA MET A 141 -3.96 11.61 -2.54
C MET A 141 -5.11 12.62 -2.55
#